data_AF-A0A0C2DLQ4-F1
#
_entry.id   AF-A0A0C2DLQ4-F1
#
_cell.length_a   1.000
_cell.length_b   1.000
_cell.length_c   1.000
_cell.angle_alpha   90.00
_cell.angle_beta   90.00
_cell.angle_gamma   90.00
#
_symmetry.space_group_name_H-M   'P 1'
#
loop_
_entity.id
_entity.type
_entity.pdbx_description
1 polymer ?
#
loop_
_entity_poly.entity_id
_entity_poly.type
_entity_poly.pdbx_seq_one_letter_code
_entity_poly.pdbx_strand_id
1 'polypeptide(L)'
;MQAGFTLAAKAWEENTCINFKKIALEDVIANETDFLFVTDDDDGDGCLSHVGKLGGYQPLILGPGCESFAHAAHEVGHALGLYHTQSRHDRDNYIKVNPANIPKDIEDQFVKLTEEKNENYGLPYDHGSIMHYGSPITKPRMTPVDSNYKTTMGSPMISFMDLSMINEHYRCKETCESGSSASCVNGGFPHPRDCSKCICPSGYGGRLCDELPNDCERGKELMASKDWQTLESPIFNKKRDGSYATCTYWIKVGEKTKPPEQQLAKLIITNLISRMVAILVTGCLETCMA
;
A
#
# COMPACT_ATOMS: atom_id res chain seq x y z
N MET A 1 -7.91 11.43 17.08
CA MET A 1 -7.04 12.11 16.09
C MET A 1 -5.53 11.94 16.33
N GLN A 2 -4.93 12.57 17.35
CA GLN A 2 -3.45 12.66 17.50
C GLN A 2 -2.72 11.30 17.49
N ALA A 3 -3.28 10.28 18.14
CA ALA A 3 -2.69 8.94 18.15
C ALA A 3 -2.67 8.31 16.76
N GLY A 4 -3.76 8.44 15.98
CA GLY A 4 -3.87 7.92 14.62
C GLY A 4 -2.86 8.59 13.68
N PHE A 5 -2.75 9.91 13.73
CA PHE A 5 -1.75 10.65 12.95
C PHE A 5 -0.32 10.25 13.31
N THR A 6 0.00 10.18 14.61
CA THR A 6 1.35 9.78 15.06
C THR A 6 1.73 8.39 14.53
N LEU A 7 0.79 7.42 14.54
CA LEU A 7 1.02 6.10 13.99
C LEU A 7 1.22 6.13 12.47
N ALA A 8 0.39 6.89 11.75
CA ALA A 8 0.48 7.06 10.31
C ALA A 8 1.82 7.69 9.88
N ALA A 9 2.20 8.82 10.49
CA ALA A 9 3.47 9.48 10.25
C ALA A 9 4.63 8.52 10.49
N LYS A 10 4.64 7.81 11.62
CA LYS A 10 5.69 6.83 11.94
C LYS A 10 5.78 5.72 10.90
N ALA A 11 4.67 5.22 10.38
CA ALA A 11 4.69 4.16 9.37
C ALA A 11 5.34 4.61 8.05
N TRP A 12 5.12 5.87 7.66
CA TRP A 12 5.84 6.49 6.54
C TRP A 12 7.31 6.73 6.87
N GLU A 13 7.64 7.23 8.07
CA GLU A 13 9.04 7.45 8.48
C GLU A 13 9.84 6.16 8.46
N GLU A 14 9.29 5.07 9.00
CA GLU A 14 10.01 3.80 9.19
C GLU A 14 10.61 3.27 7.89
N ASN A 15 9.90 3.40 6.77
CA ASN A 15 10.26 2.80 5.49
C ASN A 15 10.58 3.83 4.40
N THR A 16 10.82 5.09 4.76
CA THR A 16 11.25 6.15 3.85
C THR A 16 12.39 6.96 4.47
N CYS A 17 12.97 7.88 3.71
CA CYS A 17 13.91 8.88 4.25
C CYS A 17 13.22 10.11 4.86
N ILE A 18 11.88 10.16 4.85
CA ILE A 18 11.08 11.30 5.33
C ILE A 18 10.98 11.30 6.85
N ASN A 19 11.15 12.46 7.47
CA ASN A 19 11.00 12.64 8.91
C ASN A 19 9.85 13.62 9.21
N PHE A 20 9.02 13.27 10.19
CA PHE A 20 7.97 14.10 10.75
C PHE A 20 8.42 14.58 12.12
N LYS A 21 8.63 15.89 12.24
CA LYS A 21 8.98 16.52 13.51
C LYS A 21 7.79 17.31 14.01
N LYS A 22 7.37 17.07 15.25
CA LYS A 22 6.44 17.97 15.94
C LYS A 22 7.17 19.27 16.27
N ILE A 23 6.61 20.40 15.83
CA ILE A 23 7.17 21.74 16.03
C ILE A 23 6.24 22.51 16.98
N ALA A 24 6.81 23.32 17.87
CA ALA A 24 6.03 24.24 18.70
C ALA A 24 5.54 25.42 17.85
N LEU A 25 4.33 25.91 18.11
CA LEU A 25 3.74 26.99 17.32
C LEU A 25 4.58 28.27 17.36
N GLU A 26 5.19 28.58 18.51
CA GLU A 26 6.14 29.68 18.65
C GLU A 26 7.33 29.59 17.69
N ASP A 27 7.90 28.41 17.49
CA ASP A 27 9.02 28.19 16.56
C ASP A 27 8.60 28.35 15.11
N VAL A 28 7.37 27.92 14.78
CA VAL A 28 6.78 28.09 13.44
C VAL A 28 6.64 29.57 13.12
N ILE A 29 6.07 30.35 14.05
CA ILE A 29 5.86 31.79 13.90
C ILE A 29 7.21 32.52 13.82
N ALA A 30 8.17 32.17 14.66
CA ALA A 30 9.47 32.84 14.72
C ALA A 30 10.32 32.62 13.45
N ASN A 31 10.18 31.46 12.79
CA ASN A 31 11.03 31.06 11.68
C ASN A 31 10.30 31.01 10.33
N GLU A 32 9.05 31.45 10.25
CA GLU A 32 8.20 31.38 9.04
C GLU A 32 8.26 29.99 8.37
N THR A 33 8.28 28.94 9.20
CA THR A 33 8.51 27.57 8.74
C THR A 33 7.25 26.99 8.15
N ASP A 34 7.32 26.41 6.95
CA ASP A 34 6.22 25.64 6.35
C ASP A 34 5.85 24.44 7.24
N PHE A 35 4.56 24.20 7.46
CA PHE A 35 4.12 23.15 8.39
C PHE A 35 2.75 22.56 8.02
N LEU A 36 2.58 21.28 8.38
CA LEU A 36 1.29 20.62 8.37
C LEU A 36 0.57 20.89 9.70
N PHE A 37 -0.63 21.46 9.63
CA PHE A 37 -1.52 21.65 10.76
C PHE A 37 -2.57 20.54 10.77
N VAL A 38 -2.40 19.58 11.68
CA VAL A 38 -3.32 18.45 11.84
C VAL A 38 -4.45 18.85 12.77
N THR A 39 -5.68 18.85 12.26
CA THR A 39 -6.86 19.38 12.95
C THR A 39 -8.09 18.50 12.71
N ASP A 40 -9.02 18.52 13.66
CA ASP A 40 -10.38 17.98 13.50
C ASP A 40 -11.41 19.09 13.24
N ASP A 41 -11.02 20.36 13.40
CA ASP A 41 -11.76 21.54 12.93
C ASP A 41 -11.56 21.73 11.42
N ASP A 42 -12.60 21.46 10.61
CA ASP A 42 -13.45 22.53 10.04
C ASP A 42 -14.51 22.01 9.03
N ASP A 43 -15.68 22.68 9.03
CA ASP A 43 -16.70 22.81 7.97
C ASP A 43 -17.24 21.57 7.20
N GLY A 44 -16.94 20.34 7.62
CA GLY A 44 -17.55 19.15 7.04
C GLY A 44 -17.19 17.82 7.70
N ASP A 45 -18.07 16.83 7.53
CA ASP A 45 -17.84 15.45 7.94
C ASP A 45 -16.85 14.79 6.95
N GLY A 46 -15.54 14.79 7.23
CA GLY A 46 -14.58 14.14 6.31
C GLY A 46 -13.09 14.14 6.71
N CYS A 47 -12.30 13.44 5.88
CA CYS A 47 -10.84 13.41 5.94
C CYS A 47 -10.31 14.15 4.69
N LEU A 48 -9.42 15.13 4.87
CA LEU A 48 -8.95 15.96 3.76
C LEU A 48 -7.48 16.34 3.89
N SER A 49 -6.77 16.34 2.77
CA SER A 49 -5.42 16.88 2.65
C SER A 49 -5.16 17.39 1.24
N HIS A 50 -4.27 18.37 1.13
CA HIS A 50 -3.74 18.81 -0.15
C HIS A 50 -2.68 17.84 -0.67
N VAL A 51 -2.58 17.74 -2.01
CA VAL A 51 -1.55 16.90 -2.63
C VAL A 51 -0.23 17.68 -2.72
N GLY A 52 0.77 17.22 -1.97
CA GLY A 52 2.10 17.81 -1.90
C GLY A 52 2.20 19.06 -1.02
N LYS A 53 3.35 19.73 -1.11
CA LYS A 53 3.68 20.92 -0.32
C LYS A 53 3.14 22.19 -0.98
N LEU A 54 2.24 22.89 -0.29
CA LEU A 54 1.74 24.21 -0.71
C LEU A 54 2.67 25.36 -0.29
N GLY A 55 3.35 25.22 0.85
CA GLY A 55 4.08 26.30 1.52
C GLY A 55 3.24 26.99 2.60
N GLY A 56 3.90 27.54 3.62
CA GLY A 56 3.28 28.15 4.79
C GLY A 56 2.47 27.16 5.64
N TYR A 57 1.30 27.62 6.08
CA TYR A 57 0.28 26.82 6.76
C TYR A 57 -0.41 25.88 5.75
N GLN A 58 -0.45 24.59 6.06
CA GLN A 58 -1.17 23.59 5.26
C GLN A 58 -2.05 22.72 6.17
N PRO A 59 -3.39 22.74 6.01
CA PRO A 59 -4.28 21.93 6.83
C PRO A 59 -4.23 20.46 6.41
N LEU A 60 -4.34 19.57 7.40
CA LEU A 60 -4.65 18.16 7.23
C LEU A 60 -5.79 17.83 8.21
N ILE A 61 -6.97 17.60 7.67
CA ILE A 61 -8.21 17.47 8.42
C ILE A 61 -8.49 15.99 8.69
N LEU A 62 -8.61 15.62 9.96
CA LEU A 62 -9.02 14.30 10.43
C LEU A 62 -10.27 14.46 11.30
N GLY A 63 -11.40 14.74 10.64
CA GLY A 63 -12.70 14.89 11.30
C GLY A 63 -13.24 13.59 11.93
N PRO A 64 -14.47 13.61 12.47
CA PRO A 64 -15.08 12.45 13.11
C PRO A 64 -15.11 11.21 12.19
N GLY A 65 -14.51 10.11 12.63
CA GLY A 65 -14.37 8.86 11.86
C GLY A 65 -13.04 8.72 11.09
N CYS A 66 -12.26 9.78 10.98
CA CYS A 66 -10.95 9.81 10.32
C CYS A 66 -9.77 9.54 11.27
N GLU A 67 -10.03 9.27 12.55
CA GLU A 67 -9.00 9.12 13.57
C GLU A 67 -8.22 7.80 13.49
N SER A 68 -8.63 6.92 12.57
CA SER A 68 -8.00 5.63 12.35
C SER A 68 -6.64 5.77 11.64
N PHE A 69 -5.75 4.80 11.86
CA PHE A 69 -4.47 4.72 11.15
C PHE A 69 -4.64 4.81 9.62
N ALA A 70 -5.62 4.09 9.06
CA ALA A 70 -5.80 3.99 7.61
C ALA A 70 -6.14 5.36 6.98
N HIS A 71 -7.09 6.08 7.57
CA HIS A 71 -7.47 7.42 7.09
C HIS A 71 -6.31 8.39 7.26
N ALA A 72 -5.68 8.44 8.44
CA ALA A 72 -4.54 9.33 8.65
C ALA A 72 -3.34 9.02 7.72
N ALA A 73 -3.06 7.75 7.45
CA ALA A 73 -1.97 7.35 6.55
C ALA A 73 -2.26 7.71 5.09
N HIS A 74 -3.52 7.64 4.66
CA HIS A 74 -3.98 8.11 3.36
C HIS A 74 -3.78 9.63 3.23
N GLU A 75 -4.25 10.43 4.20
CA GLU A 75 -4.09 11.88 4.18
C GLU A 75 -2.62 12.32 4.25
N VAL A 76 -1.78 11.60 5.00
CA VAL A 76 -0.33 11.82 4.97
C VAL A 76 0.24 11.49 3.59
N GLY A 77 -0.23 10.44 2.92
CA GLY A 77 0.14 10.11 1.54
C GLY A 77 -0.14 11.26 0.57
N HIS A 78 -1.31 11.90 0.68
CA HIS A 78 -1.62 13.12 -0.06
C HIS A 78 -0.63 14.24 0.24
N ALA A 79 -0.38 14.56 1.51
CA ALA A 79 0.57 15.61 1.90
C ALA A 79 2.00 15.35 1.37
N LEU A 80 2.39 14.07 1.22
CA LEU A 80 3.65 13.64 0.61
C LEU A 80 3.66 13.67 -0.94
N GLY A 81 2.53 13.97 -1.57
CA GLY A 81 2.43 14.16 -3.02
C GLY A 81 1.75 13.02 -3.78
N LEU A 82 1.15 12.03 -3.10
CA LEU A 82 0.42 10.97 -3.79
C LEU A 82 -0.98 11.43 -4.17
N TYR A 83 -1.33 11.26 -5.44
CA TYR A 83 -2.72 11.31 -5.88
C TYR A 83 -3.41 9.97 -5.66
N HIS A 84 -4.73 9.96 -5.78
CA HIS A 84 -5.46 8.70 -5.80
C HIS A 84 -5.04 7.81 -6.96
N THR A 85 -4.85 6.51 -6.68
CA THR A 85 -4.35 5.55 -7.67
C THR A 85 -5.31 5.38 -8.86
N GLN A 86 -6.63 5.45 -8.62
CA GLN A 86 -7.62 5.38 -9.72
C GLN A 86 -7.65 6.61 -10.64
N SER A 87 -6.92 7.67 -10.29
CA SER A 87 -6.77 8.87 -11.11
C SER A 87 -5.51 8.85 -11.98
N ARG A 88 -4.69 7.79 -11.94
CA ARG A 88 -3.52 7.66 -12.81
C ARG A 88 -3.88 7.81 -14.29
N HIS A 89 -2.97 8.38 -15.07
CA HIS A 89 -3.16 8.59 -16.51
C HIS A 89 -3.43 7.27 -17.28
N ASP A 90 -2.81 6.18 -16.82
CA ASP A 90 -2.87 4.83 -17.40
C ASP A 90 -3.92 3.91 -16.75
N ARG A 91 -4.74 4.42 -15.82
CA ARG A 91 -5.66 3.61 -14.99
C ARG A 91 -6.66 2.75 -15.80
N ASP A 92 -7.03 3.17 -17.01
CA ASP A 92 -8.00 2.45 -17.85
C ASP A 92 -7.47 1.09 -18.35
N ASN A 93 -6.15 0.84 -18.24
CA ASN A 93 -5.56 -0.48 -18.50
C ASN A 93 -5.84 -1.47 -17.35
N TYR A 94 -6.18 -0.98 -16.17
CA TYR A 94 -6.22 -1.76 -14.92
C TYR A 94 -7.60 -1.77 -14.28
N ILE A 95 -8.41 -0.73 -14.49
CA ILE A 95 -9.79 -0.62 -14.02
C ILE A 95 -10.71 -0.10 -15.13
N LYS A 96 -12.00 -0.43 -15.01
CA LYS A 96 -13.09 0.13 -15.79
C LYS A 96 -13.95 0.97 -14.87
N VAL A 97 -14.08 2.26 -15.16
CA VAL A 97 -15.00 3.15 -14.46
C VAL A 97 -16.40 3.01 -15.09
N ASN A 98 -17.43 3.01 -14.25
CA ASN A 98 -18.83 2.86 -14.64
C ASN A 98 -19.60 4.17 -14.35
N PRO A 99 -19.56 5.17 -15.24
CA PRO A 99 -20.15 6.48 -15.01
C PRO A 99 -21.63 6.45 -14.59
N ALA A 100 -22.41 5.51 -15.13
CA ALA A 100 -23.82 5.35 -14.77
C ALA A 100 -24.08 5.00 -13.29
N ASN A 101 -23.07 4.51 -12.57
CA ASN A 101 -23.15 4.19 -11.14
C ASN A 101 -22.49 5.27 -10.26
N ILE A 102 -21.97 6.34 -10.84
CA ILE A 102 -21.30 7.43 -10.13
C ILE A 102 -22.32 8.56 -9.89
N PRO A 103 -22.52 8.98 -8.64
CA PRO A 103 -23.30 10.17 -8.33
C PRO A 103 -22.70 11.42 -8.98
N LYS A 104 -23.57 12.29 -9.53
CA LYS A 104 -23.14 13.48 -10.30
C LYS A 104 -22.25 14.44 -9.53
N ASP A 105 -22.44 14.51 -8.22
CA ASP A 105 -21.70 15.35 -7.29
C ASP A 105 -20.26 14.90 -7.02
N ILE A 106 -19.88 13.69 -7.46
CA ILE A 106 -18.52 13.15 -7.30
C ILE A 106 -17.90 12.67 -8.62
N GLU A 107 -18.50 12.99 -9.77
CA GLU A 107 -17.99 12.57 -11.09
C GLU A 107 -16.57 13.07 -11.37
N ASP A 108 -16.24 14.27 -10.89
CA ASP A 108 -14.93 14.90 -10.99
C ASP A 108 -13.82 14.12 -10.26
N GLN A 109 -14.15 13.42 -9.18
CA GLN A 109 -13.22 12.57 -8.43
C GLN A 109 -12.72 11.35 -9.24
N PHE A 110 -13.40 10.99 -10.33
CA PHE A 110 -13.04 9.87 -11.22
C PHE A 110 -12.32 10.31 -12.50
N VAL A 111 -12.03 11.61 -12.64
CA VAL A 111 -11.27 12.15 -13.76
C VAL A 111 -9.81 11.68 -13.66
N LYS A 112 -9.24 11.30 -14.81
CA LYS A 112 -7.83 10.94 -14.91
C LYS A 112 -6.95 12.19 -14.91
N LEU A 113 -5.81 12.06 -14.28
CA LEU A 113 -4.71 13.00 -14.42
C LEU A 113 -4.02 12.77 -15.78
N THR A 114 -3.33 13.81 -16.25
CA THR A 114 -2.44 13.72 -17.40
C THR A 114 -1.08 13.18 -16.96
N GLU A 115 -0.29 12.66 -17.89
CA GLU A 115 1.11 12.25 -17.63
C GLU A 115 1.95 13.37 -17.02
N GLU A 116 1.73 14.62 -17.46
CA GLU A 116 2.40 15.79 -16.89
C GLU A 116 2.08 16.01 -15.40
N LYS A 117 0.86 15.69 -14.97
CA LYS A 117 0.41 15.90 -13.58
C LYS A 117 0.57 14.68 -12.70
N ASN A 118 0.87 13.52 -13.27
CA ASN A 118 0.98 12.26 -12.57
C ASN A 118 2.13 11.44 -13.14
N GLU A 119 3.27 11.51 -12.47
CA GLU A 119 4.42 10.63 -12.70
C GLU A 119 4.30 9.38 -11.83
N ASN A 120 4.42 8.21 -12.46
CA ASN A 120 4.31 6.92 -11.80
C ASN A 120 5.67 6.23 -11.60
N TYR A 121 6.76 6.84 -12.06
CA TYR A 121 8.15 6.34 -11.94
C TYR A 121 8.36 4.96 -12.58
N GLY A 122 7.53 4.61 -13.57
CA GLY A 122 7.52 3.28 -14.17
C GLY A 122 7.00 2.17 -13.24
N LEU A 123 6.44 2.51 -12.08
CA LEU A 123 5.90 1.54 -11.13
C LEU A 123 4.55 0.99 -11.63
N PRO A 124 4.29 -0.32 -11.42
CA PRO A 124 3.04 -0.95 -11.82
C PRO A 124 1.84 -0.33 -11.07
N TYR A 125 0.65 -0.53 -11.64
CA TYR A 125 -0.58 -0.12 -11.00
C TYR A 125 -0.89 -1.03 -9.81
N ASP A 126 -1.09 -0.45 -8.63
CA ASP A 126 -1.40 -1.20 -7.41
C ASP A 126 -2.87 -1.04 -7.01
N HIS A 127 -3.67 -2.07 -7.26
CA HIS A 127 -5.06 -2.12 -6.79
C HIS A 127 -5.16 -2.11 -5.26
N GLY A 128 -4.13 -2.53 -4.53
CA GLY A 128 -4.07 -2.59 -3.07
C GLY A 128 -3.39 -1.39 -2.41
N SER A 129 -3.09 -0.35 -3.18
CA SER A 129 -2.56 0.91 -2.65
C SER A 129 -3.53 1.55 -1.65
N ILE A 130 -2.99 2.15 -0.59
CA ILE A 130 -3.78 2.92 0.38
C ILE A 130 -4.47 4.12 -0.29
N MET A 131 -3.93 4.58 -1.41
CA MET A 131 -4.44 5.71 -2.20
C MET A 131 -5.50 5.27 -3.22
N HIS A 132 -5.83 3.98 -3.33
CA HIS A 132 -6.82 3.49 -4.27
C HIS A 132 -8.23 3.51 -3.65
N TYR A 133 -9.21 4.10 -4.33
CA TYR A 133 -10.60 4.05 -3.89
C TYR A 133 -11.14 2.61 -3.80
N GLY A 134 -12.02 2.39 -2.84
CA GLY A 134 -12.88 1.20 -2.82
C GLY A 134 -14.02 1.31 -3.83
N SER A 135 -14.57 0.17 -4.23
CA SER A 135 -15.77 0.12 -5.07
C SER A 135 -16.81 -0.84 -4.49
N PRO A 136 -18.10 -0.44 -4.42
CA PRO A 136 -19.17 -1.33 -3.99
C PRO A 136 -19.23 -2.61 -4.83
N ILE A 137 -19.55 -3.75 -4.21
CA ILE A 137 -19.70 -5.03 -4.93
C ILE A 137 -20.94 -5.02 -5.82
N THR A 138 -22.03 -4.41 -5.35
CA THR A 138 -23.28 -4.21 -6.09
C THR A 138 -23.29 -2.81 -6.69
N LYS A 139 -23.67 -2.68 -7.97
CA LYS A 139 -23.57 -1.43 -8.75
C LYS A 139 -22.20 -0.74 -8.60
N PRO A 140 -21.10 -1.43 -8.96
CA PRO A 140 -19.76 -0.91 -8.78
C PRO A 140 -19.58 0.40 -9.55
N ARG A 141 -19.00 1.40 -8.89
CA ARG A 141 -18.54 2.67 -9.52
C ARG A 141 -17.35 2.41 -10.44
N MET A 142 -16.53 1.42 -10.09
CA MET A 142 -15.43 0.92 -10.91
C MET A 142 -15.17 -0.56 -10.64
N THR A 143 -14.59 -1.27 -11.60
CA THR A 143 -14.22 -2.69 -11.49
C THR A 143 -12.82 -2.90 -12.03
N PRO A 144 -11.99 -3.76 -11.42
CA PRO A 144 -10.70 -4.08 -12.01
C PRO A 144 -10.88 -4.85 -13.32
N VAL A 145 -9.93 -4.70 -14.25
CA VAL A 145 -9.89 -5.46 -15.50
C VAL A 145 -9.67 -6.94 -15.20
N ASP A 146 -8.74 -7.26 -14.30
CA ASP A 146 -8.61 -8.59 -13.71
C ASP A 146 -9.49 -8.72 -12.47
N SER A 147 -10.47 -9.61 -12.53
CA SER A 147 -11.43 -9.86 -11.45
C SER A 147 -10.81 -10.34 -10.13
N ASN A 148 -9.59 -10.86 -10.14
CA ASN A 148 -8.89 -11.29 -8.92
C ASN A 148 -8.63 -10.12 -7.96
N TYR A 149 -8.56 -8.88 -8.46
CA TYR A 149 -8.35 -7.69 -7.65
C TYR A 149 -9.65 -7.05 -7.12
N LYS A 150 -10.82 -7.68 -7.35
CA LYS A 150 -12.12 -7.10 -7.00
C LYS A 150 -12.24 -6.75 -5.51
N THR A 151 -11.62 -7.55 -4.65
CA THR A 151 -11.62 -7.37 -3.19
C THR A 151 -10.34 -6.74 -2.66
N THR A 152 -9.44 -6.29 -3.54
CA THR A 152 -8.15 -5.67 -3.20
C THR A 152 -8.26 -4.14 -3.13
N MET A 153 -9.11 -3.55 -3.99
CA MET A 153 -9.34 -2.11 -4.06
C MET A 153 -9.94 -1.53 -2.78
N GLY A 154 -9.49 -0.33 -2.39
CA GLY A 154 -9.88 0.31 -1.13
C GLY A 154 -9.12 -0.24 0.08
N SER A 155 -7.90 -0.72 -0.16
CA SER A 155 -7.04 -1.27 0.88
C SER A 155 -6.72 -0.22 1.94
N PRO A 156 -6.77 -0.57 3.23
CA PRO A 156 -6.47 0.33 4.34
C PRO A 156 -4.98 0.29 4.75
N MET A 157 -4.11 -0.30 3.93
CA MET A 157 -2.70 -0.55 4.23
C MET A 157 -1.80 0.22 3.29
N ILE A 158 -0.75 0.87 3.81
CA ILE A 158 0.33 1.41 2.98
C ILE A 158 0.98 0.22 2.26
N SER A 159 0.85 0.19 0.94
CA SER A 159 1.39 -0.87 0.11
C SER A 159 2.90 -0.71 -0.11
N PHE A 160 3.53 -1.77 -0.60
CA PHE A 160 4.92 -1.69 -1.04
C PHE A 160 5.09 -0.71 -2.22
N MET A 161 4.08 -0.57 -3.10
CA MET A 161 4.15 0.39 -4.21
C MET A 161 4.02 1.82 -3.73
N ASP A 162 3.19 2.09 -2.71
CA ASP A 162 3.10 3.41 -2.07
C ASP A 162 4.47 3.82 -1.48
N LEU A 163 5.12 2.89 -0.76
CA LEU A 163 6.47 3.12 -0.21
C LEU A 163 7.50 3.31 -1.32
N SER A 164 7.51 2.46 -2.34
CA SER A 164 8.45 2.56 -3.47
C SER A 164 8.31 3.91 -4.17
N MET A 165 7.07 4.36 -4.42
CA MET A 165 6.78 5.64 -5.08
C MET A 165 7.29 6.84 -4.28
N ILE A 166 7.05 6.88 -2.96
CA ILE A 166 7.59 7.94 -2.10
C ILE A 166 9.12 7.89 -2.03
N ASN A 167 9.70 6.69 -1.95
CA ASN A 167 11.15 6.55 -1.94
C ASN A 167 11.80 6.99 -3.26
N GLU A 168 11.13 6.84 -4.40
CA GLU A 168 11.59 7.43 -5.67
C GLU A 168 11.40 8.94 -5.70
N HIS A 169 10.19 9.42 -5.36
CA HIS A 169 9.85 10.85 -5.42
C HIS A 169 10.82 11.72 -4.62
N TYR A 170 11.19 11.25 -3.43
CA TYR A 170 12.12 11.95 -2.53
C TYR A 170 13.57 11.44 -2.62
N ARG A 171 13.90 10.63 -3.64
CA ARG A 171 15.26 10.09 -3.87
C ARG A 171 15.85 9.34 -2.68
N CYS A 172 15.00 8.74 -1.86
CA CYS A 172 15.43 7.94 -0.72
C CYS A 172 16.23 6.70 -1.17
N LYS A 173 15.93 6.15 -2.36
CA LYS A 173 16.69 5.00 -2.90
C LYS A 173 18.14 5.33 -3.26
N GLU A 174 18.46 6.61 -3.44
CA GLU A 174 19.82 7.10 -3.68
C GLU A 174 20.62 7.30 -2.38
N THR A 175 19.99 7.15 -1.21
CA THR A 175 20.66 7.37 0.09
C THR A 175 21.74 6.31 0.37
N CYS A 176 21.55 5.10 -0.16
CA CYS A 176 22.48 4.00 0.03
C CYS A 176 23.47 3.90 -1.14
N GLU A 177 24.76 3.81 -0.83
CA GLU A 177 25.81 3.68 -1.84
C GLU A 177 25.69 2.38 -2.64
N SER A 178 25.74 2.53 -3.97
CA SER A 178 25.71 1.40 -4.90
C SER A 178 26.97 0.54 -4.74
N GLY A 179 26.79 -0.70 -4.28
CA GLY A 179 27.87 -1.69 -4.12
C GLY A 179 28.23 -2.03 -2.67
N SER A 180 27.82 -1.21 -1.70
CA SER A 180 27.95 -1.52 -0.26
C SER A 180 26.59 -1.82 0.39
N SER A 181 25.48 -1.43 -0.26
CA SER A 181 24.12 -1.72 0.19
C SER A 181 23.69 -3.17 -0.04
N ALA A 182 22.64 -3.58 0.66
CA ALA A 182 22.00 -4.88 0.49
C ALA A 182 21.60 -5.13 -0.97
N SER A 183 21.92 -6.33 -1.48
CA SER A 183 21.50 -6.79 -2.80
C SER A 183 20.10 -7.39 -2.71
N CYS A 184 19.08 -6.53 -2.82
CA CYS A 184 17.69 -6.93 -2.68
C CYS A 184 17.19 -7.74 -3.88
N VAL A 185 16.39 -8.77 -3.62
CA VAL A 185 15.77 -9.61 -4.65
C VAL A 185 14.25 -9.43 -4.67
N ASN A 186 13.58 -10.12 -5.60
CA ASN A 186 12.12 -10.13 -5.75
C ASN A 186 11.47 -8.75 -5.92
N GLY A 187 12.23 -7.75 -6.39
CA GLY A 187 11.74 -6.37 -6.57
C GLY A 187 11.84 -5.49 -5.32
N GLY A 188 12.47 -5.98 -4.23
CA GLY A 188 12.82 -5.14 -3.08
C GLY A 188 13.91 -4.11 -3.40
N PHE A 189 14.08 -3.13 -2.51
CA PHE A 189 15.13 -2.10 -2.63
C PHE A 189 15.80 -1.81 -1.28
N PRO A 190 17.05 -1.29 -1.26
CA PRO A 190 17.76 -1.02 -0.02
C PRO A 190 17.00 -0.07 0.89
N HIS A 191 16.98 -0.37 2.19
CA HIS A 191 16.27 0.43 3.16
C HIS A 191 17.00 1.76 3.40
N PRO A 192 16.36 2.94 3.21
CA PRO A 192 17.04 4.24 3.18
C PRO A 192 17.66 4.66 4.52
N ARG A 193 17.21 4.05 5.62
CA ARG A 193 17.74 4.28 6.97
C ARG A 193 18.70 3.19 7.47
N ASP A 194 18.84 2.11 6.72
CA ASP A 194 19.66 0.96 7.10
C ASP A 194 20.03 0.18 5.84
N CYS A 195 21.11 0.61 5.19
CA CYS A 195 21.53 0.07 3.91
C CYS A 195 21.94 -1.41 3.96
N SER A 196 21.98 -2.05 5.14
CA SER A 196 22.33 -3.46 5.31
C SER A 196 21.17 -4.43 5.05
N LYS A 197 19.94 -3.89 4.91
CA LYS A 197 18.70 -4.64 4.67
C LYS A 197 17.83 -4.00 3.60
N CYS A 198 16.80 -4.71 3.19
CA CYS A 198 15.86 -4.31 2.16
C CYS A 198 14.47 -3.96 2.71
N ILE A 199 13.76 -3.10 1.99
CA ILE A 199 12.30 -3.01 2.05
C ILE A 199 11.75 -4.02 1.04
N CYS A 200 10.87 -4.90 1.50
CA CYS A 200 10.41 -6.04 0.73
C CYS A 200 8.97 -5.87 0.22
N PRO A 201 8.68 -6.32 -1.00
CA PRO A 201 7.30 -6.44 -1.47
C PRO A 201 6.48 -7.36 -0.58
N SER A 202 5.18 -7.08 -0.50
CA SER A 202 4.24 -7.89 0.24
C SER A 202 4.35 -9.37 -0.15
N GLY A 203 4.56 -10.23 0.85
CA GLY A 203 4.77 -11.65 0.66
C GLY A 203 6.24 -12.09 0.63
N TYR A 204 7.20 -11.19 0.65
CA TYR A 204 8.64 -11.48 0.79
C TYR A 204 9.21 -10.81 2.03
N GLY A 205 10.20 -11.46 2.65
CA GLY A 205 10.81 -11.02 3.89
C GLY A 205 12.28 -11.42 3.99
N GLY A 206 12.81 -11.39 5.20
CA GLY A 206 14.25 -11.56 5.43
C GLY A 206 15.04 -10.29 5.12
N ARG A 207 16.36 -10.38 5.26
CA ARG A 207 17.24 -9.21 5.07
C ARG A 207 17.29 -8.75 3.60
N LEU A 208 17.18 -9.69 2.66
CA LEU A 208 17.35 -9.45 1.22
C LEU A 208 16.06 -9.64 0.41
N CYS A 209 14.92 -9.87 1.06
CA CYS A 209 13.64 -10.19 0.41
C CYS A 209 13.58 -11.57 -0.26
N ASP A 210 14.41 -12.51 0.21
CA ASP A 210 14.55 -13.89 -0.26
C ASP A 210 13.95 -14.93 0.69
N GLU A 211 13.36 -14.49 1.81
CA GLU A 211 12.80 -15.38 2.83
C GLU A 211 11.28 -15.22 2.94
N LEU A 212 10.62 -16.23 3.50
CA LEU A 212 9.23 -16.12 3.91
C LEU A 212 9.12 -15.08 5.04
N PRO A 213 8.21 -14.08 4.95
CA PRO A 213 8.00 -13.13 6.03
C PRO A 213 7.63 -13.81 7.34
N ASN A 214 8.22 -13.34 8.44
CA ASN A 214 7.78 -13.70 9.79
C ASN A 214 6.63 -12.77 10.24
N ASP A 215 5.54 -12.74 9.46
CA ASP A 215 4.38 -11.88 9.70
C ASP A 215 3.29 -12.55 10.56
N CYS A 216 3.33 -13.88 10.66
CA CYS A 216 2.48 -14.67 11.55
C CYS A 216 3.16 -15.99 11.95
N GLU A 217 2.79 -16.52 13.13
CA GLU A 217 3.26 -17.84 13.63
C GLU A 217 2.90 -19.01 12.69
N ARG A 218 1.90 -18.84 11.82
CA ARG A 218 1.37 -19.88 10.94
C ARG A 218 1.83 -19.77 9.49
N GLY A 219 2.61 -18.75 9.16
CA GLY A 219 3.14 -18.55 7.82
C GLY A 219 4.04 -19.72 7.46
N LYS A 220 3.83 -20.31 6.29
CA LYS A 220 4.63 -21.46 5.85
C LYS A 220 4.65 -21.60 4.33
N GLU A 221 5.64 -22.33 3.87
CA GLU A 221 5.67 -22.85 2.52
C GLU A 221 4.73 -24.06 2.38
N LEU A 222 4.02 -24.12 1.26
CA LEU A 222 3.09 -25.17 0.90
C LEU A 222 3.45 -25.68 -0.49
N MET A 223 3.44 -27.00 -0.68
CA MET A 223 3.64 -27.60 -2.00
C MET A 223 2.28 -27.81 -2.67
N ALA A 224 2.12 -27.24 -3.86
CA ALA A 224 0.96 -27.49 -4.70
C ALA A 224 0.89 -28.99 -5.08
N SER A 225 -0.32 -29.54 -5.08
CA SER A 225 -0.60 -30.90 -5.55
C SER A 225 -1.66 -30.88 -6.65
N LYS A 226 -1.82 -32.03 -7.33
CA LYS A 226 -2.93 -32.26 -8.26
C LYS A 226 -4.30 -32.24 -7.57
N ASP A 227 -4.33 -32.61 -6.29
CA ASP A 227 -5.54 -32.65 -5.49
C ASP A 227 -5.74 -31.35 -4.71
N TRP A 228 -7.01 -31.04 -4.45
CA TRP A 228 -7.43 -29.92 -3.61
C TRP A 228 -6.87 -30.06 -2.19
N GLN A 229 -6.21 -29.01 -1.70
CA GLN A 229 -5.79 -28.89 -0.30
C GLN A 229 -6.53 -27.74 0.38
N THR A 230 -7.05 -27.99 1.59
CA THR A 230 -7.67 -26.95 2.42
C THR A 230 -6.61 -26.31 3.31
N LEU A 231 -6.48 -24.98 3.23
CA LEU A 231 -5.66 -24.21 4.16
C LEU A 231 -6.55 -23.43 5.12
N GLU A 232 -6.59 -23.87 6.37
CA GLU A 232 -7.21 -23.09 7.44
C GLU A 232 -6.15 -22.16 8.07
N SER A 233 -6.37 -20.85 7.93
CA SER A 233 -5.51 -19.83 8.53
C SER A 233 -6.35 -18.84 9.32
N PRO A 234 -6.63 -19.13 10.60
CA PRO A 234 -7.13 -18.11 11.50
C PRO A 234 -6.00 -17.11 11.70
N ILE A 235 -6.14 -15.94 11.10
CA ILE A 235 -5.28 -14.80 11.40
C ILE A 235 -5.83 -14.19 12.69
N PHE A 236 -4.97 -13.67 13.57
CA PHE A 236 -5.43 -12.95 14.75
C PHE A 236 -4.59 -11.70 14.89
N ASN A 237 -5.25 -10.56 14.89
CA ASN A 237 -4.55 -9.33 15.21
C ASN A 237 -4.38 -9.20 16.73
N LYS A 238 -3.20 -9.59 17.22
CA LYS A 238 -2.83 -9.41 18.63
C LYS A 238 -2.47 -7.94 18.95
N LYS A 239 -2.21 -7.11 17.92
CA LYS A 239 -1.84 -5.70 18.09
C LYS A 239 -3.11 -4.86 18.32
N ARG A 240 -3.09 -4.01 19.34
CA ARG A 240 -4.20 -3.09 19.70
C ARG A 240 -3.97 -1.66 19.19
N ASP A 241 -3.08 -1.50 18.23
CA ASP A 241 -2.66 -0.22 17.66
C ASP A 241 -3.43 0.15 16.38
N GLY A 242 -4.38 -0.68 15.95
CA GLY A 242 -5.16 -0.46 14.74
C GLY A 242 -4.44 -0.86 13.44
N SER A 243 -3.21 -1.38 13.52
CA SER A 243 -2.51 -1.98 12.37
C SER A 243 -3.20 -3.27 11.90
N TYR A 244 -2.93 -3.72 10.68
CA TYR A 244 -3.46 -4.99 10.17
C TYR A 244 -2.54 -6.15 10.52
N ALA A 245 -3.12 -7.33 10.74
CA ALA A 245 -2.36 -8.57 10.79
C ALA A 245 -2.31 -9.19 9.39
N THR A 246 -1.10 -9.43 8.90
CA THR A 246 -0.86 -10.19 7.68
C THR A 246 -0.38 -11.59 8.03
N CYS A 247 -0.66 -12.53 7.14
CA CYS A 247 -0.11 -13.87 7.24
C CYS A 247 0.22 -14.37 5.84
N THR A 248 1.51 -14.67 5.62
CA THR A 248 2.02 -15.01 4.31
C THR A 248 2.17 -16.52 4.13
N TYR A 249 1.71 -17.00 2.97
CA TYR A 249 1.89 -18.37 2.53
C TYR A 249 2.56 -18.40 1.15
N TRP A 250 3.61 -19.20 1.02
CA TRP A 250 4.24 -19.46 -0.28
C TRP A 250 3.72 -20.77 -0.84
N ILE A 251 3.06 -20.72 -1.99
CA ILE A 251 2.69 -21.94 -2.72
C ILE A 251 3.74 -22.21 -3.78
N LYS A 252 4.48 -23.31 -3.61
CA LYS A 252 5.52 -23.78 -4.50
C LYS A 252 5.01 -24.94 -5.37
N VAL A 253 5.39 -24.93 -6.64
CA VAL A 253 5.13 -26.03 -7.59
C VAL A 253 6.38 -26.89 -7.72
N GLY A 254 6.25 -28.21 -7.66
CA GLY A 254 7.39 -29.13 -7.81
C GLY A 254 8.00 -29.09 -9.22
N GLU A 255 9.33 -29.19 -9.30
CA GLU A 255 10.18 -29.02 -10.51
C GLU A 255 9.97 -29.98 -11.69
N LYS A 256 8.92 -30.80 -11.73
CA LYS A 256 8.76 -31.80 -12.79
C LYS A 256 7.34 -31.86 -13.32
N THR A 257 7.07 -31.09 -14.40
CA THR A 257 6.55 -31.58 -15.71
C THR A 257 5.95 -30.44 -16.56
N LYS A 258 6.69 -29.97 -17.59
CA LYS A 258 6.23 -29.42 -18.91
C LYS A 258 5.16 -28.27 -18.95
N PRO A 259 4.95 -27.60 -20.11
CA PRO A 259 4.38 -26.23 -20.19
C PRO A 259 2.93 -26.09 -19.71
N PRO A 260 2.47 -24.85 -19.45
CA PRO A 260 1.36 -24.55 -18.55
C PRO A 260 -0.01 -24.72 -19.21
N GLU A 261 -0.56 -25.92 -19.18
CA GLU A 261 -2.00 -26.04 -18.92
C GLU A 261 -2.19 -26.12 -17.41
N GLN A 262 -2.23 -24.94 -16.79
CA GLN A 262 -2.88 -24.63 -15.52
C GLN A 262 -2.76 -25.71 -14.43
N GLN A 263 -1.62 -25.76 -13.75
CA GLN A 263 -1.59 -26.34 -12.40
C GLN A 263 -2.34 -25.38 -11.46
N LEU A 264 -3.65 -25.59 -11.31
CA LEU A 264 -4.51 -24.77 -10.46
C LEU A 264 -4.41 -25.23 -9.01
N ALA A 265 -3.84 -24.39 -8.15
CA ALA A 265 -4.07 -24.43 -6.72
C ALA A 265 -5.13 -23.37 -6.40
N LYS A 266 -6.39 -23.76 -6.15
CA LYS A 266 -7.36 -22.86 -5.46
C LYS A 266 -7.21 -23.00 -3.95
N LEU A 267 -6.96 -21.86 -3.35
CA LEU A 267 -6.92 -21.67 -1.93
C LEU A 267 -8.35 -21.37 -1.47
N ILE A 268 -8.88 -22.18 -0.56
CA ILE A 268 -10.14 -21.87 0.13
C ILE A 268 -9.76 -21.30 1.49
N ILE A 269 -9.81 -19.97 1.62
CA ILE A 269 -9.58 -19.27 2.88
C ILE A 269 -10.89 -19.30 3.69
N THR A 270 -10.91 -20.00 4.81
CA THR A 270 -12.05 -20.03 5.75
C THR A 270 -11.76 -19.18 6.98
N ASN A 271 -12.81 -18.59 7.57
CA ASN A 271 -12.78 -17.86 8.86
C ASN A 271 -11.90 -16.60 8.91
N LEU A 272 -12.16 -15.64 8.00
CA LEU A 272 -11.72 -14.25 8.18
C LEU A 272 -12.60 -13.59 9.26
N ILE A 273 -12.12 -13.54 10.50
CA ILE A 273 -12.70 -12.68 11.54
C ILE A 273 -12.11 -11.28 11.34
N SER A 274 -12.90 -10.22 11.52
CA SER A 274 -12.60 -8.79 11.25
C SER A 274 -11.10 -8.36 11.14
N ARG A 275 -10.77 -7.67 10.03
CA ARG A 275 -9.50 -6.95 9.70
C ARG A 275 -8.24 -7.83 9.55
N MET A 276 -8.24 -8.70 8.55
CA MET A 276 -7.14 -9.62 8.24
C MET A 276 -6.87 -9.63 6.73
N VAL A 277 -5.60 -9.74 6.34
CA VAL A 277 -5.18 -9.91 4.94
C VAL A 277 -4.31 -11.17 4.85
N ALA A 278 -4.75 -12.13 4.05
CA ALA A 278 -3.94 -13.28 3.69
C ALA A 278 -3.20 -12.95 2.39
N ILE A 279 -1.87 -13.06 2.42
CA ILE A 279 -1.04 -12.82 1.24
C ILE A 279 -0.63 -14.16 0.69
N LEU A 280 -1.02 -14.41 -0.56
CA LEU A 280 -0.64 -15.60 -1.29
C LEU A 280 0.39 -15.25 -2.35
N VAL A 281 1.60 -15.79 -2.18
CA VAL A 281 2.62 -15.71 -3.22
C VAL A 281 2.68 -17.05 -3.94
N THR A 282 2.35 -17.02 -5.22
CA THR A 282 2.52 -18.17 -6.12
C THR A 282 3.76 -17.92 -6.97
N GLY A 283 4.75 -18.80 -6.88
CA GLY A 283 5.97 -18.70 -7.68
C GLY A 283 6.46 -20.08 -8.11
N CYS A 284 6.97 -20.16 -9.35
CA CYS A 284 7.91 -21.21 -9.73
C CYS A 284 9.28 -20.79 -9.18
N LEU A 285 9.90 -21.60 -8.33
CA LEU A 285 11.33 -21.47 -8.12
C LEU A 285 11.99 -21.86 -9.44
N GLU A 286 12.70 -20.89 -10.02
CA GLU A 286 13.43 -20.98 -11.28
C GLU A 286 12.57 -21.00 -12.57
N THR A 287 12.58 -19.87 -13.27
CA THR A 287 12.14 -19.69 -14.67
C THR A 287 10.68 -20.00 -15.00
N CYS A 288 9.78 -19.08 -14.66
CA CYS A 288 8.60 -18.82 -15.51
C CYS A 288 8.86 -17.57 -16.35
N MET A 289 9.80 -17.67 -17.30
CA MET A 289 9.78 -16.82 -18.49
C MET A 289 9.13 -17.63 -19.61
N ALA A 290 7.96 -17.19 -20.04
CA ALA A 290 7.43 -17.41 -21.40
C ALA A 290 6.44 -16.28 -21.69
#